data_AF-A0A1F9DD36-F1
#
_entry.id   AF-A0A1F9DD36-F1
#
_cell.length_a   1.000
_cell.length_b   1.000
_cell.length_c   1.000
_cell.angle_alpha   90.00
_cell.angle_beta   90.00
_cell.angle_gamma   90.00
#
_symmetry.space_group_name_H-M   'P 1'
#
loop_
_entity.id
_entity.type
_entity.pdbx_description
1 polymer ?
#
loop_
_entity_poly.entity_id
_entity_poly.type
_entity_poly.pdbx_seq_one_letter_code
_entity_poly.pdbx_strand_id
1 'polypeptide(L)'
;MSNVKQYAEYFARPFPRAEGFSAYRFPGVFVHIPLFFIFLYLGLYLNWGTPELRPFMILYLILGLYVGRDIAIYAHYMPLLILALVALVIFAPSLVKGVLMPLKASLGSSFFVFAALVDITTLAVFVWYVRRWIKKGEV
;
A
#
# COMPACT_ATOMS: atom_id res chain seq x y z
N MET A 1 -18.43 0.83 21.19
CA MET A 1 -18.77 1.03 19.75
C MET A 1 -18.75 -0.33 19.08
N SER A 2 -19.70 -0.69 18.20
CA SER A 2 -19.66 -2.01 17.55
C SER A 2 -18.45 -2.09 16.60
N ASN A 3 -17.84 -3.28 16.47
CA ASN A 3 -16.71 -3.49 15.56
C ASN A 3 -17.03 -2.98 14.15
N VAL A 4 -18.24 -3.27 13.66
CA VAL A 4 -18.74 -2.83 12.33
C VAL A 4 -18.65 -1.32 12.16
N LYS A 5 -19.05 -0.54 13.18
CA LYS A 5 -19.00 0.92 13.13
C LYS A 5 -17.56 1.43 13.04
N GLN A 6 -16.61 0.80 13.75
CA GLN A 6 -15.20 1.18 13.68
C GLN A 6 -14.57 0.86 12.30
N TYR A 7 -14.90 -0.29 11.71
CA TYR A 7 -14.48 -0.58 10.34
C TYR A 7 -15.07 0.42 9.34
N ALA A 8 -16.37 0.74 9.46
CA ALA A 8 -17.01 1.72 8.61
C ALA A 8 -16.34 3.10 8.71
N GLU A 9 -16.01 3.56 9.92
CA GLU A 9 -15.31 4.83 10.13
C GLU A 9 -13.89 4.82 9.56
N TYR A 10 -13.15 3.71 9.71
CA TYR A 10 -11.81 3.55 9.14
C TYR A 10 -11.85 3.65 7.60
N PHE A 11 -12.79 2.94 6.96
CA PHE A 11 -12.91 2.92 5.50
C PHE A 11 -13.64 4.13 4.91
N ALA A 12 -14.38 4.90 5.71
CA ALA A 12 -15.07 6.12 5.23
C ALA A 12 -14.11 7.25 4.84
N ARG A 13 -12.83 7.20 5.26
CA ARG A 13 -11.87 8.30 5.06
C ARG A 13 -10.58 7.81 4.38
N PRO A 14 -10.58 7.54 3.08
CA PRO A 14 -9.39 7.03 2.38
C PRO A 14 -8.24 8.04 2.32
N PHE A 15 -8.52 9.33 2.57
CA PHE A 15 -7.52 10.39 2.58
C PHE A 15 -7.30 10.93 4.00
N PRO A 16 -6.09 11.43 4.31
CA PRO A 16 -5.82 12.06 5.60
C PRO A 16 -6.68 13.34 5.77
N ARG A 17 -7.20 13.59 6.98
CA ARG A 17 -8.18 14.67 7.26
C ARG A 17 -7.58 16.08 7.20
N ALA A 18 -8.20 16.97 6.43
CA ALA A 18 -7.81 18.37 6.13
C ALA A 18 -7.58 19.32 7.33
N GLU A 19 -7.88 18.92 8.57
CA GLU A 19 -7.80 19.81 9.75
C GLU A 19 -6.39 19.84 10.39
N GLY A 20 -5.50 18.87 10.11
CA GLY A 20 -4.13 18.80 10.65
C GLY A 20 -3.03 19.51 9.83
N PHE A 21 -3.17 19.62 8.53
CA PHE A 21 -3.81 20.79 8.00
C PHE A 21 -3.09 22.19 8.25
N SER A 22 -1.76 22.37 8.40
CA SER A 22 -1.05 23.71 8.46
C SER A 22 0.24 23.72 7.61
N ALA A 23 1.03 24.79 7.46
CA ALA A 23 2.25 24.82 6.60
C ALA A 23 3.28 23.68 6.86
N TYR A 24 3.13 22.93 7.96
CA TYR A 24 3.74 21.61 8.25
C TYR A 24 3.15 20.41 7.43
N ARG A 25 2.28 20.66 6.45
CA ARG A 25 1.48 19.72 5.60
C ARG A 25 2.25 18.95 4.51
N PHE A 26 3.50 19.31 4.24
CA PHE A 26 4.26 18.74 3.12
C PHE A 26 4.44 17.20 3.19
N PRO A 27 4.74 16.56 4.32
CA PRO A 27 5.09 15.14 4.30
C PRO A 27 3.91 14.23 3.96
N GLY A 28 2.68 14.59 4.34
CA GLY A 28 1.51 13.72 4.15
C GLY A 28 1.22 13.40 2.68
N VAL A 29 1.16 14.42 1.82
CA VAL A 29 0.90 14.23 0.38
C VAL A 29 2.11 13.61 -0.32
N PHE A 30 3.32 14.04 0.05
CA PHE A 30 4.57 13.49 -0.46
C PHE A 30 4.80 12.03 -0.05
N VAL A 31 4.06 11.53 0.94
CA VAL A 31 4.10 10.13 1.33
C VAL A 31 2.95 9.33 0.73
N HIS A 32 1.73 9.85 0.83
CA HIS A 32 0.55 9.15 0.35
C HIS A 32 0.58 8.94 -1.17
N ILE A 33 0.85 9.99 -1.96
CA ILE A 33 0.78 9.89 -3.43
C ILE A 33 1.81 8.88 -3.97
N PRO A 34 3.10 8.94 -3.60
CA PRO A 34 4.05 7.95 -4.11
C PRO A 34 3.74 6.53 -3.66
N LEU A 35 3.31 6.32 -2.40
CA LEU A 35 2.89 4.99 -1.95
C LEU A 35 1.68 4.47 -2.74
N PHE A 36 0.69 5.32 -3.00
CA PHE A 36 -0.45 4.96 -3.84
C PHE A 36 0.01 4.46 -5.22
N PHE A 37 0.89 5.19 -5.90
CA PHE A 37 1.41 4.78 -7.20
C PHE A 37 2.30 3.53 -7.13
N ILE A 38 3.09 3.34 -6.07
CA ILE A 38 3.89 2.13 -5.89
C ILE A 38 2.99 0.91 -5.75
N PHE A 39 1.97 0.96 -4.90
CA PHE A 39 1.03 -0.15 -4.76
C PHE A 39 0.25 -0.39 -6.05
N LEU A 40 -0.24 0.66 -6.72
CA LEU A 40 -0.92 0.54 -8.01
C LEU A 40 -0.02 -0.15 -9.05
N TYR A 41 1.24 0.28 -9.15
CA TYR A 41 2.21 -0.33 -10.04
C TYR A 41 2.44 -1.81 -9.70
N LEU A 42 2.61 -2.16 -8.42
CA LEU A 42 2.79 -3.54 -7.99
C LEU A 42 1.58 -4.41 -8.35
N GLY A 43 0.37 -3.95 -8.08
CA GLY A 43 -0.85 -4.69 -8.43
C GLY A 43 -1.00 -4.92 -9.94
N LEU A 44 -0.70 -3.89 -10.75
CA LEU A 44 -0.66 -4.03 -12.21
C LEU A 44 0.43 -5.00 -12.65
N TYR A 45 1.64 -4.87 -12.12
CA TYR A 45 2.78 -5.68 -12.51
C TYR A 45 2.58 -7.18 -12.22
N LEU A 46 2.03 -7.48 -11.05
CA LEU A 46 1.74 -8.85 -10.60
C LEU A 46 0.59 -9.45 -11.42
N ASN A 47 -0.50 -8.70 -11.61
CA ASN A 47 -1.79 -9.31 -11.94
C ASN A 47 -2.33 -8.98 -13.36
N TRP A 48 -1.71 -8.08 -14.12
CA TRP A 48 -2.24 -7.66 -15.44
C TRP A 48 -2.30 -8.78 -16.49
N GLY A 49 -1.26 -9.60 -16.51
CA GLY A 49 -1.12 -10.70 -17.47
C GLY A 49 -1.96 -11.94 -17.17
N THR A 50 -2.61 -12.00 -16.00
CA THR A 50 -3.34 -13.19 -15.54
C THR A 50 -4.79 -12.81 -15.23
N PRO A 51 -5.76 -13.11 -16.11
CA PRO A 51 -7.16 -12.71 -15.95
C PRO A 51 -7.77 -13.07 -14.59
N GLU A 52 -7.42 -14.24 -14.05
CA GLU A 52 -7.91 -14.78 -12.78
C GLU A 52 -7.45 -13.96 -11.57
N LEU A 53 -6.30 -13.28 -11.67
CA LEU A 53 -5.73 -12.47 -10.59
C LEU A 53 -6.10 -10.99 -10.69
N ARG A 54 -6.68 -10.53 -11.80
CA ARG A 54 -7.08 -9.12 -11.97
C ARG A 54 -7.94 -8.56 -10.83
N PRO A 55 -8.87 -9.31 -10.21
CA PRO A 55 -9.61 -8.81 -9.06
C PRO A 55 -8.71 -8.34 -7.90
N PHE A 56 -7.52 -8.94 -7.73
CA PHE A 56 -6.56 -8.53 -6.70
C PHE A 56 -5.91 -7.17 -6.99
N MET A 57 -6.02 -6.60 -8.18
CA MET A 57 -5.60 -5.20 -8.39
C MET A 57 -6.34 -4.22 -7.49
N ILE A 58 -7.61 -4.51 -7.17
CA ILE A 58 -8.42 -3.70 -6.25
C ILE A 58 -7.81 -3.73 -4.85
N LEU A 59 -7.25 -4.85 -4.42
CA LEU A 59 -6.53 -4.95 -3.14
C LEU A 59 -5.38 -3.95 -3.10
N TYR A 60 -4.58 -3.84 -4.16
CA TYR A 60 -3.47 -2.89 -4.21
C TYR A 60 -3.93 -1.44 -4.25
N LEU A 61 -5.06 -1.15 -4.89
CA LEU A 61 -5.68 0.18 -4.83
C LEU A 61 -6.11 0.53 -3.39
N ILE A 62 -6.75 -0.41 -2.70
CA ILE A 62 -7.14 -0.26 -1.29
C ILE A 62 -5.90 -0.06 -0.42
N LEU A 63 -4.85 -0.87 -0.58
CA LEU A 63 -3.59 -0.72 0.14
C LEU A 63 -2.97 0.65 -0.07
N GLY A 64 -2.85 1.09 -1.33
CA GLY A 64 -2.31 2.39 -1.69
C GLY A 64 -3.02 3.54 -1.00
N LEU A 65 -4.35 3.47 -0.89
CA LEU A 65 -5.16 4.49 -0.22
C LEU A 65 -5.03 4.41 1.31
N TYR A 66 -5.33 3.25 1.91
CA TYR A 66 -5.46 3.17 3.38
C TYR A 66 -4.11 3.04 4.08
N VAL A 67 -3.20 2.20 3.58
CA VAL A 67 -1.84 2.11 4.13
C VAL A 67 -1.07 3.38 3.81
N GLY A 68 -1.23 3.94 2.61
CA GLY A 68 -0.64 5.21 2.23
C GLY A 68 -1.08 6.36 3.14
N ARG A 69 -2.38 6.47 3.44
CA ARG A 69 -2.92 7.40 4.43
C ARG A 69 -2.31 7.19 5.82
N ASP A 70 -2.30 5.95 6.30
CA ASP A 70 -1.85 5.66 7.66
C ASP A 70 -0.36 6.00 7.83
N ILE A 71 0.48 5.62 6.86
CA ILE A 71 1.91 5.99 6.85
C ILE A 71 2.09 7.50 6.70
N ALA A 72 1.26 8.17 5.90
CA ALA A 72 1.30 9.63 5.75
C ALA A 72 1.01 10.35 7.07
N ILE A 73 0.12 9.82 7.92
CA ILE A 73 -0.12 10.34 9.28
C ILE A 73 1.17 10.20 10.10
N TYR A 74 1.81 9.01 10.08
CA TYR A 74 3.07 8.78 10.80
C TYR A 74 4.25 9.62 10.33
N ALA A 75 4.33 9.92 9.04
CA ALA A 75 5.43 10.67 8.45
C ALA A 75 5.56 12.09 9.01
N HIS A 76 4.49 12.65 9.59
CA HIS A 76 4.55 13.94 10.28
C HIS A 76 5.38 13.87 11.57
N TYR A 77 5.39 12.72 12.23
CA TYR A 77 6.11 12.51 13.49
C TYR A 77 7.49 11.85 13.27
N MET A 78 7.71 11.27 12.09
CA MET A 78 8.95 10.54 11.77
C MET A 78 9.45 10.87 10.35
N PRO A 79 10.21 11.96 10.17
CA PRO A 79 10.75 12.39 8.87
C PRO A 79 11.62 11.34 8.15
N LEU A 80 12.18 10.38 8.89
CA LEU A 80 12.92 9.24 8.32
C LEU A 80 12.06 8.40 7.37
N LEU A 81 10.73 8.36 7.55
CA LEU A 81 9.81 7.70 6.61
C LEU A 81 9.81 8.37 5.24
N ILE A 82 9.95 9.69 5.21
CA ILE A 82 10.00 10.47 3.96
C ILE A 82 11.29 10.13 3.22
N LEU A 83 12.43 10.08 3.93
CA LEU A 83 13.71 9.70 3.35
C LEU A 83 13.69 8.25 2.83
N ALA A 84 13.11 7.32 3.59
CA ALA A 84 12.96 5.94 3.16
C ALA A 84 12.09 5.82 1.89
N LEU A 85 11.00 6.59 1.82
CA LEU A 85 10.15 6.63 0.62
C LEU A 85 10.86 7.25 -0.58
N VAL A 86 11.59 8.36 -0.39
CA VAL A 86 12.38 8.97 -1.45
C VAL A 86 13.44 8.00 -1.97
N ALA A 87 14.16 7.32 -1.07
CA ALA A 87 15.10 6.27 -1.45
C ALA A 87 14.40 5.14 -2.21
N LEU A 88 13.25 4.68 -1.74
CA LEU A 88 12.46 3.66 -2.42
C LEU A 88 12.08 4.10 -3.84
N VAL A 89 11.63 5.34 -4.04
CA VAL A 89 11.29 5.87 -5.37
C VAL A 89 12.52 5.96 -6.28
N ILE A 90 13.66 6.41 -5.76
CA ILE A 90 14.92 6.52 -6.51
C ILE A 90 15.43 5.13 -6.93
N PHE A 91 15.38 4.15 -6.03
CA PHE A 91 15.93 2.82 -6.27
C PHE A 91 14.91 1.83 -6.87
N ALA A 92 13.61 2.15 -6.89
CA ALA A 92 12.56 1.29 -7.44
C ALA A 92 12.83 0.85 -8.89
N PRO A 93 13.29 1.71 -9.82
CA PRO A 93 13.60 1.26 -11.18
C PRO A 93 14.68 0.18 -11.22
N SER A 94 15.72 0.31 -10.39
CA SER A 94 16.80 -0.67 -10.29
C SER A 94 16.32 -1.98 -9.66
N LEU A 95 15.45 -1.90 -8.64
CA LEU A 95 14.82 -3.08 -8.03
C LEU A 95 13.90 -3.81 -9.03
N VAL A 96 13.11 -3.06 -9.80
CA VAL A 96 12.23 -3.62 -10.83
C VAL A 96 13.05 -4.33 -11.91
N LYS A 97 14.05 -3.66 -12.47
CA LYS A 97 14.87 -4.21 -13.56
C LYS A 97 15.82 -5.31 -13.09
N GLY A 98 16.39 -5.17 -11.89
CA GLY A 98 17.40 -6.09 -11.36
C GLY A 98 16.83 -7.30 -10.65
N VAL A 99 15.60 -7.23 -10.13
CA VAL A 99 15.00 -8.31 -9.33
C VAL A 99 13.66 -8.78 -9.90
N LEU A 100 12.68 -7.89 -10.02
CA LEU A 100 11.31 -8.30 -10.36
C LEU A 100 11.20 -8.82 -11.80
N MET A 101 11.78 -8.13 -12.77
CA MET A 101 11.76 -8.57 -14.18
C MET A 101 12.51 -9.90 -14.38
N PRO A 102 13.74 -10.10 -13.86
CA PRO A 102 14.41 -11.40 -13.91
C PRO A 102 13.64 -12.51 -13.21
N LEU A 103 13.02 -12.23 -12.05
CA LEU A 103 12.18 -13.20 -11.33
C LEU A 103 10.96 -13.61 -12.16
N LYS A 104 10.29 -12.64 -12.79
CA LYS A 104 9.15 -12.92 -13.67
C LYS A 104 9.58 -13.74 -14.89
N ALA A 105 10.74 -13.44 -15.46
CA ALA A 105 11.30 -14.20 -16.56
C ALA A 105 11.69 -15.63 -16.14
N SER A 106 12.30 -15.82 -14.98
CA SER A 106 12.73 -17.13 -14.49
C SER A 106 11.57 -18.04 -14.11
N LEU A 107 10.49 -17.47 -13.53
CA LEU A 107 9.28 -18.21 -13.19
C LEU A 107 8.40 -18.50 -14.42
N GLY A 108 8.50 -17.67 -15.47
CA GLY A 108 7.78 -17.86 -16.72
C GLY A 108 6.28 -18.04 -16.51
N SER A 109 5.74 -19.16 -17.01
CA SER A 109 4.32 -19.50 -16.86
C SER A 109 3.89 -19.78 -15.42
N SER A 110 4.82 -20.04 -14.50
CA SER A 110 4.51 -20.27 -13.08
C SER A 110 4.46 -18.97 -12.26
N PHE A 111 4.74 -17.82 -12.88
CA PHE A 111 4.73 -16.53 -12.20
C PHE A 111 3.37 -16.21 -11.56
N PHE A 112 2.25 -16.69 -12.13
CA PHE A 112 0.93 -16.46 -11.53
C PHE A 112 0.79 -17.12 -10.16
N VAL A 113 1.43 -18.26 -9.91
CA VAL A 113 1.40 -18.93 -8.59
C VAL A 113 2.12 -18.06 -7.57
N PHE A 114 3.28 -17.52 -7.95
CA PHE A 114 4.01 -16.57 -7.12
C PHE A 114 3.18 -15.31 -6.83
N ALA A 115 2.56 -14.72 -7.87
CA ALA A 115 1.70 -13.55 -7.71
C ALA A 115 0.51 -13.84 -6.77
N ALA A 116 -0.16 -14.98 -6.94
CA ALA A 116 -1.26 -15.40 -6.07
C ALA A 116 -0.83 -15.57 -4.61
N LEU A 117 0.35 -16.15 -4.35
CA LEU A 117 0.89 -16.27 -2.99
C LEU A 117 1.18 -14.90 -2.38
N VAL A 118 1.75 -13.98 -3.17
CA VAL A 118 1.98 -12.59 -2.75
C VAL A 118 0.65 -11.90 -2.44
N ASP A 119 -0.35 -12.04 -3.29
CA ASP A 119 -1.68 -11.44 -3.13
C ASP A 119 -2.37 -11.94 -1.85
N ILE A 120 -2.42 -13.27 -1.64
CA ILE A 120 -3.04 -13.89 -0.46
C ILE A 120 -2.30 -13.46 0.81
N THR A 121 -0.97 -13.46 0.79
CA THR A 121 -0.15 -13.04 1.94
C THR A 121 -0.40 -11.57 2.25
N THR A 122 -0.41 -10.72 1.22
CA THR A 122 -0.67 -9.28 1.36
C THR A 122 -2.06 -9.02 1.93
N LEU A 123 -3.09 -9.72 1.44
CA LEU A 123 -4.44 -9.62 1.98
C LEU A 123 -4.50 -10.05 3.45
N ALA A 124 -3.88 -11.17 3.79
CA ALA A 124 -3.84 -11.67 5.16
C ALA A 124 -3.15 -10.67 6.11
N VAL A 125 -2.01 -10.11 5.70
CA VAL A 125 -1.28 -9.08 6.45
C VAL A 125 -2.13 -7.82 6.60
N PHE A 126 -2.80 -7.36 5.55
CA PHE A 126 -3.65 -6.18 5.61
C PHE A 126 -4.85 -6.37 6.54
N VAL A 127 -5.53 -7.51 6.44
CA VAL A 127 -6.65 -7.84 7.34
C VAL A 127 -6.17 -7.91 8.79
N TRP A 128 -5.02 -8.52 9.05
CA TRP A 128 -4.42 -8.54 10.38
C TRP A 128 -4.06 -7.14 10.88
N TYR A 129 -3.44 -6.32 10.03
CA TYR A 129 -3.07 -4.94 10.30
C TYR A 129 -4.30 -4.12 10.70
N VAL A 130 -5.33 -4.08 9.85
CA VAL A 130 -6.56 -3.32 10.09
C VAL A 130 -7.26 -3.80 11.37
N ARG A 131 -7.35 -5.12 11.59
CA ARG A 131 -7.92 -5.69 12.83
C ARG A 131 -7.18 -5.22 14.08
N ARG A 132 -5.85 -5.16 14.03
CA ARG A 132 -5.01 -4.75 15.15
C ARG A 132 -5.08 -3.23 15.36
N TRP A 133 -5.14 -2.47 14.28
CA TRP A 133 -5.25 -1.01 14.30
C TRP A 133 -6.58 -0.55 14.89
N ILE A 134 -7.68 -1.09 14.37
CA ILE A 134 -9.03 -0.72 14.80
C ILE A 134 -9.27 -1.09 16.27
N LYS A 135 -8.71 -2.20 16.75
CA LYS A 135 -8.82 -2.60 18.17
C LYS A 135 -8.15 -1.63 19.15
N LYS A 136 -7.20 -0.81 18.70
CA LYS A 136 -6.52 0.18 19.57
C LYS A 136 -7.32 1.47 19.76
N GLY A 137 -8.42 1.68 19.03
CA GLY A 137 -9.28 2.85 19.20
C GLY A 137 -8.69 4.18 18.71
N GLU A 138 -7.62 4.15 17.93
CA GLU A 138 -6.94 5.34 17.36
C GLU A 138 -7.60 5.81 16.04
N VAL A 139 -8.93 5.92 16.01
CA VAL A 139 -9.72 6.35 14.82
C VAL A 139 -10.18 7.81 14.95
#